data_AF-A0A420AIX5-F1
#
_entry.id   AF-A0A420AIX5-F1
#
_cell.length_a   1.000
_cell.length_b   1.000
_cell.length_c   1.000
_cell.angle_alpha   90.00
_cell.angle_beta   90.00
_cell.angle_gamma   90.00
#
_symmetry.space_group_name_H-M   'P 1'
#
loop_
_entity.id
_entity.type
_entity.pdbx_description
1 polymer ?
#
loop_
_entity_poly.entity_id
_entity_poly.type
_entity_poly.pdbx_seq_one_letter_code
_entity_poly.pdbx_strand_id
1 'polypeptide(L)'
;MDNEHKKMKQAMQMSKVSMPFDDFEQRIMGKIADLENAKSKALSDKKYAIIFFLLGSICGILLNSYWMNKLEMMEMMATYRNYIAIFSQIVFVVLVCFFCLQLWKLIKIQRDKSYQ
;
A
#
# COMPACT_ATOMS: atom_id res chain seq x y z
N MET A 1 22.76 -27.66 -52.07
CA MET A 1 22.44 -26.52 -51.18
C MET A 1 20.94 -26.30 -50.98
N ASP A 2 20.05 -26.79 -51.86
CA ASP A 2 18.59 -26.60 -51.74
C ASP A 2 17.88 -27.37 -50.61
N ASN A 3 18.41 -28.54 -50.22
CA ASN A 3 17.72 -29.42 -49.27
C ASN A 3 17.78 -28.90 -47.81
N GLU A 4 18.88 -28.24 -47.44
CA GLU A 4 19.07 -27.63 -46.12
C GLU A 4 18.13 -26.42 -45.93
N HIS A 5 18.00 -25.58 -46.97
CA HIS A 5 17.07 -24.44 -46.98
C HIS A 5 15.61 -24.87 -46.88
N LYS A 6 15.24 -25.99 -47.53
CA LYS A 6 13.88 -26.56 -47.42
C LYS A 6 13.58 -27.03 -46.00
N LYS A 7 14.49 -27.76 -45.35
CA LYS A 7 14.33 -28.22 -43.96
C LYS A 7 14.24 -27.06 -42.98
N MET A 8 15.07 -26.03 -43.14
CA MET A 8 15.06 -24.84 -42.29
C MET A 8 13.78 -24.02 -42.45
N LYS A 9 13.25 -23.89 -43.68
CA LYS A 9 11.97 -23.23 -43.95
C LYS A 9 10.78 -24.01 -43.35
N GLN A 10 10.84 -25.33 -43.38
CA GLN A 10 9.81 -26.20 -42.80
C GLN A 10 9.81 -26.16 -41.27
N ALA A 11 10.99 -26.12 -40.64
CA ALA A 11 11.13 -25.92 -39.19
C ALA A 11 10.63 -24.52 -38.75
N MET A 12 10.90 -23.48 -39.55
CA MET A 12 10.35 -22.13 -39.30
C MET A 12 8.82 -22.08 -39.39
N GLN A 13 8.21 -22.85 -40.29
CA GLN A 13 6.75 -22.92 -40.42
C GLN A 13 6.09 -23.69 -39.27
N MET A 14 6.76 -24.69 -38.69
CA MET A 14 6.29 -25.40 -37.49
C MET A 14 6.42 -24.57 -36.21
N SER A 15 7.29 -23.55 -36.20
CA SER A 15 7.51 -22.61 -35.09
C SER A 15 6.60 -21.37 -35.16
N LYS A 16 5.76 -21.25 -36.20
CA LYS A 16 4.79 -20.16 -36.28
C LYS A 16 3.72 -20.39 -35.21
N VAL A 17 3.98 -19.84 -34.02
CA VAL A 17 3.02 -19.75 -32.92
C VAL A 17 1.77 -19.06 -33.47
N SER A 18 0.72 -19.84 -33.71
CA SER A 18 -0.57 -19.30 -34.10
C SER A 18 -1.07 -18.44 -32.94
N MET A 19 -1.24 -17.13 -33.16
CA MET A 19 -1.94 -16.29 -32.20
C MET A 19 -3.32 -16.92 -31.97
N PRO A 20 -3.68 -17.23 -30.71
CA PRO A 20 -4.81 -18.11 -30.44
C PRO A 20 -6.14 -17.50 -30.91
N PHE A 21 -6.24 -16.17 -30.98
CA PHE A 21 -7.38 -15.40 -31.48
C PHE A 21 -6.90 -14.03 -31.99
N ASP A 22 -7.59 -13.41 -32.96
CA ASP A 22 -7.20 -12.11 -33.56
C ASP A 22 -7.16 -10.94 -32.54
N ASP A 23 -8.03 -10.99 -31.53
CA ASP A 23 -8.10 -9.96 -30.47
C ASP A 23 -7.16 -10.24 -29.29
N PHE A 24 -6.32 -11.27 -29.35
CA PHE A 24 -5.46 -11.67 -28.23
C PHE A 24 -4.51 -10.54 -27.83
N GLU A 25 -3.84 -9.93 -28.81
CA GLU A 25 -2.89 -8.85 -28.56
C GLU A 25 -3.60 -7.61 -27.96
N GLN A 26 -4.77 -7.25 -28.49
CA GLN A 26 -5.55 -6.11 -28.01
C GLN A 26 -6.09 -6.33 -26.59
N ARG A 27 -6.53 -7.56 -26.27
CA ARG A 27 -6.98 -7.96 -24.93
C ARG A 27 -5.83 -7.99 -23.93
N ILE A 28 -4.65 -8.45 -24.35
CA ILE A 28 -3.45 -8.49 -23.49
C ILE A 28 -2.94 -7.07 -23.26
N MET A 29 -2.86 -6.22 -24.29
CA MET A 29 -2.46 -4.82 -24.12
C MET A 29 -3.43 -4.03 -23.25
N GLY A 30 -4.75 -4.24 -23.39
CA GLY A 30 -5.74 -3.63 -22.50
C GLY A 30 -5.54 -4.02 -21.04
N LYS A 31 -5.27 -5.31 -20.77
CA LYS A 31 -4.95 -5.78 -19.41
C LYS A 31 -3.66 -5.19 -18.87
N ILE A 32 -2.63 -5.00 -19.71
CA ILE A 32 -1.36 -4.39 -19.32
C ILE A 32 -1.58 -2.92 -18.97
N ALA A 33 -2.32 -2.17 -19.78
CA ALA A 33 -2.64 -0.77 -19.53
C ALA A 33 -3.47 -0.59 -18.24
N ASP A 34 -4.44 -1.46 -17.99
CA ASP A 34 -5.22 -1.45 -16.75
C ASP A 34 -4.36 -1.75 -15.52
N LEU A 35 -3.45 -2.72 -15.63
CA LEU A 35 -2.48 -3.04 -14.59
C LEU A 35 -1.51 -1.88 -14.32
N GLU A 36 -1.07 -1.18 -15.36
CA GLU A 36 -0.16 -0.04 -15.26
C GLU A 36 -0.83 1.19 -14.65
N ASN A 37 -2.08 1.47 -15.03
CA ASN A 37 -2.90 2.51 -14.41
C ASN A 37 -3.21 2.21 -12.94
N ALA A 38 -3.53 0.96 -12.61
CA ALA A 38 -3.71 0.53 -11.21
C ALA A 38 -2.41 0.63 -10.41
N LYS A 39 -1.26 0.36 -11.03
CA LYS A 39 0.08 0.51 -10.44
C LYS A 39 0.41 1.97 -10.17
N SER A 40 0.09 2.87 -11.10
CA SER A 40 0.28 4.31 -10.95
C SER A 40 -0.56 4.88 -9.79
N LYS A 41 -1.85 4.53 -9.71
CA LYS A 41 -2.72 4.93 -8.59
C LYS A 41 -2.25 4.39 -7.23
N ALA A 42 -1.84 3.13 -7.16
CA ALA A 42 -1.33 2.56 -5.92
C ALA A 42 -0.02 3.24 -5.43
N LEU A 43 0.76 3.82 -6.34
CA LEU A 43 2.02 4.50 -6.04
C LEU A 43 1.78 5.94 -5.53
N SER A 44 0.75 6.64 -6.02
CA SER A 44 0.32 7.92 -5.46
C SER A 44 -0.21 7.75 -4.04
N ASP A 45 -1.04 6.74 -3.79
CA ASP A 45 -1.66 6.48 -2.48
C ASP A 45 -0.62 6.19 -1.38
N LYS A 46 0.53 5.64 -1.74
CA LYS A 46 1.66 5.38 -0.84
C LYS A 46 2.23 6.64 -0.20
N LYS A 47 2.41 7.71 -1.00
CA LYS A 47 2.95 8.98 -0.49
C LYS A 47 1.97 9.62 0.47
N TYR A 48 0.68 9.60 0.12
CA TYR A 48 -0.37 10.09 1.00
C TYR A 48 -0.46 9.29 2.29
N ALA A 49 -0.39 7.95 2.27
CA ALA A 49 -0.46 7.13 3.48
C ALA A 49 0.65 7.46 4.50
N ILE A 50 1.89 7.67 4.03
CA ILE A 50 3.03 8.03 4.90
C ILE A 50 2.86 9.46 5.44
N ILE A 51 2.44 10.40 4.58
CA ILE A 51 2.18 11.79 4.99
C ILE A 51 1.05 11.84 6.02
N PHE A 52 -0.07 11.15 5.78
CA PHE A 52 -1.18 11.07 6.73
C PHE A 52 -0.79 10.38 8.04
N PHE A 53 0.09 9.38 8.01
CA PHE A 53 0.61 8.76 9.22
C PHE A 53 1.48 9.73 10.05
N LEU A 54 2.44 10.41 9.40
CA LEU A 54 3.29 11.40 10.09
C LEU A 54 2.45 12.56 10.63
N LEU A 55 1.54 13.08 9.81
CA LEU A 55 0.70 14.22 10.17
C LEU A 55 -0.31 13.85 11.27
N GLY A 56 -0.89 12.66 11.21
CA GLY A 56 -1.76 12.10 12.25
C GLY A 56 -1.01 11.84 13.56
N SER A 57 0.24 11.37 13.49
CA SER A 57 1.09 11.17 14.68
C SER A 57 1.44 12.49 15.36
N ILE A 58 1.86 13.49 14.59
CA ILE A 58 2.17 14.83 15.11
C ILE A 58 0.91 15.47 15.71
N CYS A 59 -0.23 15.42 15.01
CA CYS A 59 -1.50 15.91 15.54
C CYS A 59 -1.91 15.18 16.81
N GLY A 60 -1.76 13.85 16.86
CA GLY A 60 -2.08 13.05 18.04
C GLY A 60 -1.24 13.45 19.25
N ILE A 61 0.06 13.68 19.07
CA ILE A 61 0.97 14.13 20.14
C ILE A 61 0.58 15.52 20.64
N LEU A 62 0.30 16.45 19.72
CA LEU A 62 -0.10 17.82 20.05
C LEU A 62 -1.45 17.85 20.77
N LEU A 63 -2.44 17.11 20.27
CA LEU A 63 -3.75 16.99 20.91
C LEU A 63 -3.64 16.35 22.28
N ASN A 64 -2.87 15.27 22.43
CA ASN A 64 -2.68 14.62 23.71
C ASN A 64 -2.03 15.57 24.73
N SER A 65 -0.98 16.30 24.31
CA SER A 65 -0.30 17.29 25.17
C SER A 65 -1.21 18.48 25.53
N TYR A 66 -2.02 18.95 24.58
CA TYR A 66 -2.96 20.04 24.81
C TYR A 66 -4.08 19.63 25.77
N TRP A 67 -4.64 18.45 25.56
CA TRP A 67 -5.71 17.91 26.39
C TRP A 67 -5.23 17.60 27.80
N MET A 68 -4.01 17.07 27.94
CA MET A 68 -3.38 16.85 29.23
C MET A 68 -3.24 18.17 30.00
N ASN A 69 -2.66 19.20 29.38
CA ASN A 69 -2.54 20.55 29.98
C ASN A 69 -3.89 21.13 30.42
N LYS A 70 -4.95 20.97 29.61
CA LYS A 70 -6.30 21.41 29.96
C LYS A 70 -6.88 20.64 31.15
N LEU A 71 -6.63 19.34 31.24
CA LEU A 71 -7.00 18.51 32.40
C LEU A 71 -6.22 18.90 33.65
N GLU A 72 -4.96 19.34 33.53
CA GLU A 72 -4.17 19.81 34.67
C GLU A 72 -4.69 21.12 35.26
N MET A 73 -5.27 21.96 34.41
CA MET A 73 -5.83 23.26 34.77
C MET A 73 -7.24 23.19 35.37
N MET A 74 -7.98 22.07 35.17
CA MET A 74 -9.26 21.86 35.85
C MET A 74 -9.01 21.42 37.29
N GLU A 75 -9.63 22.11 38.26
CA GLU A 75 -9.66 21.73 39.68
C GLU A 75 -10.50 20.46 39.91
N MET A 76 -10.09 19.34 39.31
CA MET A 76 -10.67 18.03 39.54
C MET A 76 -9.89 17.31 40.65
N MET A 77 -10.57 16.52 41.49
CA MET A 77 -9.92 15.68 42.50
C MET A 77 -8.79 14.86 41.84
N ALA A 78 -7.59 14.89 42.44
CA ALA A 78 -6.36 14.32 41.88
C ALA A 78 -6.50 12.86 41.40
N THR A 79 -7.34 12.08 42.08
CA THR A 79 -7.64 10.69 41.74
C THR A 79 -8.27 10.54 40.35
N TYR A 80 -9.26 11.36 40.00
CA TYR A 80 -9.94 11.29 38.70
C TYR A 80 -9.04 11.76 37.56
N ARG A 81 -8.20 12.78 37.81
CA ARG A 81 -7.20 13.25 36.85
C ARG A 81 -6.20 12.15 36.47
N ASN A 82 -5.73 11.37 37.45
CA ASN A 82 -4.81 10.25 37.19
C ASN A 82 -5.46 9.14 36.37
N TYR A 83 -6.72 8.77 36.67
CA TYR A 83 -7.43 7.77 35.87
C TYR A 83 -7.63 8.21 34.40
N ILE A 84 -8.00 9.47 34.18
CA ILE A 84 -8.20 10.02 32.82
C ILE A 84 -6.86 10.09 32.06
N ALA A 85 -5.78 10.50 32.72
CA ALA A 85 -4.45 10.56 32.13
C ALA A 85 -3.92 9.18 31.71
N ILE A 86 -4.12 8.16 32.55
CA ILE A 86 -3.73 6.77 32.21
C ILE A 86 -4.59 6.26 31.04
N PHE A 87 -5.90 6.55 31.06
CA PHE A 87 -6.80 6.15 29.98
C PHE A 87 -6.41 6.79 28.64
N SER A 88 -6.11 8.09 28.61
CA SER A 88 -5.71 8.78 27.38
C SER A 88 -4.38 8.23 26.83
N GLN A 89 -3.43 7.90 27.70
CA GLN A 89 -2.18 7.26 27.31
C GLN A 89 -2.39 5.87 26.70
N ILE A 90 -3.26 5.05 27.30
CA ILE A 90 -3.60 3.72 26.75
C ILE A 90 -4.24 3.86 25.37
N VAL A 91 -5.22 4.74 25.23
CA VAL A 91 -5.87 5.00 23.92
C VAL A 91 -4.85 5.47 22.89
N PHE A 92 -3.94 6.37 23.27
CA PHE A 92 -2.89 6.86 22.39
C PHE A 92 -1.96 5.73 21.91
N VAL A 93 -1.49 4.87 22.81
CA VAL A 93 -0.63 3.72 22.47
C VAL A 93 -1.36 2.75 21.54
N VAL A 94 -2.63 2.44 21.81
CA VAL A 94 -3.44 1.55 20.97
C VAL A 94 -3.61 2.14 19.56
N LEU A 95 -3.88 3.44 19.45
CA LEU A 95 -3.98 4.11 18.15
C LEU A 95 -2.66 4.04 17.38
N VAL A 96 -1.54 4.32 18.04
CA VAL A 96 -0.21 4.21 17.42
C VAL A 96 0.05 2.78 16.93
N CYS A 97 -0.22 1.76 17.75
CA CYS A 97 -0.10 0.36 17.34
C CYS A 97 -0.99 0.01 16.15
N PHE A 98 -2.24 0.49 16.14
CA PHE A 98 -3.17 0.28 15.02
C PHE A 98 -2.65 0.91 13.72
N PHE A 99 -2.13 2.14 13.79
CA PHE A 99 -1.52 2.80 12.65
C PHE A 99 -0.26 2.08 12.17
N CYS A 100 0.58 1.57 13.07
CA CYS A 100 1.75 0.75 12.72
C CYS A 100 1.33 -0.55 12.01
N LEU A 101 0.27 -1.22 12.45
CA LEU A 101 -0.27 -2.41 11.79
C LEU A 101 -0.83 -2.10 10.40
N GLN A 102 -1.55 -0.98 10.25
CA GLN A 102 -2.01 -0.48 8.96
C GLN A 102 -0.84 -0.22 8.00
N LEU A 103 0.22 0.46 8.47
CA LEU A 103 1.43 0.68 7.70
C LEU A 103 2.12 -0.63 7.31
N TRP A 104 2.24 -1.58 8.23
CA TRP A 104 2.84 -2.87 7.95
C TRP A 104 2.03 -3.65 6.92
N LYS A 105 0.70 -3.65 7.02
CA LYS A 105 -0.18 -4.26 6.02
C LYS A 105 0.03 -3.62 4.64
N LEU A 106 0.18 -2.31 4.59
CA LEU A 106 0.48 -1.57 3.36
C LEU A 106 1.84 -2.00 2.76
N ILE A 107 2.88 -2.13 3.60
CA ILE A 107 4.22 -2.59 3.20
C ILE A 107 4.21 -4.06 2.75
N LYS A 108 3.45 -4.93 3.41
CA LYS A 108 3.34 -6.36 3.08
C LYS A 108 2.73 -6.56 1.69
N ILE A 109 1.64 -5.85 1.39
CA ILE A 109 0.99 -5.87 0.06
C ILE A 109 1.98 -5.46 -1.04
N GLN A 110 2.94 -4.59 -0.74
CA GLN A 110 3.98 -4.17 -1.69
C GLN A 110 5.06 -5.24 -1.88
N ARG A 111 5.47 -5.93 -0.81
CA ARG A 111 6.51 -6.97 -0.89
C ARG A 111 6.02 -8.19 -1.68
N ASP A 112 4.79 -8.61 -1.48
CA ASP A 112 4.21 -9.75 -2.21
C ASP A 112 4.01 -9.43 -3.71
N LYS A 113 3.86 -8.14 -4.07
CA LYS A 113 3.83 -7.64 -5.46
C LYS A 113 5.19 -7.50 -6.13
N SER A 114 6.29 -7.50 -5.38
CA SER A 114 7.66 -7.41 -5.93
C SER A 114 8.22 -8.76 -6.38
N TYR A 115 7.54 -9.85 -6.03
CA TYR A 115 7.92 -11.23 -6.37
C TYR A 115 7.04 -11.86 -7.46
N GLN A 116 6.09 -11.10 -8.02
CA GLN A 116 5.28 -11.47 -9.19
C GLN A 116 5.58 -10.52 -10.34
#